data_AF-A0A838GAU5-F1
#
_entry.id   AF-A0A838GAU5-F1
#
_cell.length_a   1.000
_cell.length_b   1.000
_cell.length_c   1.000
_cell.angle_alpha   90.00
_cell.angle_beta   90.00
_cell.angle_gamma   90.00
#
_symmetry.space_group_name_H-M   'P 1'
#
loop_
_entity.id
_entity.type
_entity.pdbx_description
1 polymer ?
#
loop_
_entity_poly.entity_id
_entity_poly.type
_entity_poly.pdbx_seq_one_letter_code
_entity_poly.pdbx_strand_id
1 'polypeptide(L)'
;MERFARLVMRHRRIVSAVWVVLFLGGLFSAGQLSDRLSLDFSLPGQPGDDAEKQLIETYGVSTFDTYVAVVTVPAGETVEENQDAVAQVFDAAVAGVRDVELRVVTFESTGDEGFITDDGRTTFALVQAPIPVTFGPYIEGPLEPALTKAAEARGFESGLTSYGLLASGGDTEGPSVLVETLFGAAGALLVLIFVYASFLALLPMLIAAVSILTTFMLVLGLTTFSDVSVIVQFLIALIGLGVAIDYSLLLVSRWREERA
;
A
#
# COMPACT_ATOMS: atom_id res chain seq x y z
N MET A 1 -18.83 38.94 -1.31
CA MET A 1 -19.04 37.86 -2.30
C MET A 1 -19.11 38.37 -3.74
N GLU A 2 -19.95 39.36 -4.08
CA GLU A 2 -20.08 39.85 -5.47
C GLU A 2 -18.77 40.32 -6.14
N ARG A 3 -17.92 41.06 -5.41
CA ARG A 3 -16.62 41.50 -5.94
C ARG A 3 -15.71 40.33 -6.32
N PHE A 4 -15.74 39.26 -5.53
CA PHE A 4 -14.96 38.03 -5.77
C PHE A 4 -15.51 37.27 -6.98
N ALA A 5 -16.83 37.06 -7.04
CA ALA A 5 -17.47 36.40 -8.18
C ALA A 5 -17.19 37.14 -9.49
N ARG A 6 -17.28 38.49 -9.49
CA ARG A 6 -16.96 39.31 -10.66
C ARG A 6 -15.50 39.16 -11.09
N LEU A 7 -14.58 39.08 -10.14
CA LEU A 7 -13.15 38.89 -10.41
C LEU A 7 -12.87 37.52 -11.02
N VAL A 8 -13.47 36.45 -10.48
CA VAL A 8 -13.38 35.08 -11.02
C VAL A 8 -13.95 35.04 -12.44
N MET A 9 -15.14 35.59 -12.67
CA MET A 9 -15.78 35.58 -13.98
C MET A 9 -15.01 36.40 -15.02
N ARG A 10 -14.44 37.55 -14.63
CA ARG A 10 -13.62 38.37 -15.53
C ARG A 10 -12.35 37.65 -15.97
N HIS A 11 -11.74 36.86 -15.10
CA HIS A 11 -10.49 36.13 -15.38
C HIS A 11 -10.69 34.63 -15.51
N ARG A 12 -11.88 34.17 -15.92
CA ARG A 12 -12.25 32.75 -15.99
C ARG A 12 -11.21 31.85 -16.67
N ARG A 13 -10.54 32.35 -17.72
CA ARG A 13 -9.48 31.60 -18.43
C ARG A 13 -8.25 31.37 -17.56
N ILE A 14 -7.83 32.38 -16.79
CA ILE A 14 -6.70 32.27 -15.86
C ILE A 14 -7.07 31.30 -14.74
N VAL A 15 -8.28 31.45 -14.18
CA VAL A 15 -8.77 30.55 -13.13
C VAL A 15 -8.80 29.09 -13.61
N SER A 16 -9.34 28.83 -14.80
CA SER A 16 -9.31 27.48 -15.39
C SER A 16 -7.90 26.97 -15.63
N ALA A 17 -6.98 27.82 -16.12
CA ALA A 17 -5.59 27.43 -16.32
C ALA A 17 -4.89 27.06 -15.01
N VAL A 18 -5.14 27.81 -13.93
CA VAL A 18 -4.62 27.48 -12.58
C VAL A 18 -5.14 26.12 -12.13
N TRP A 19 -6.44 25.84 -12.27
CA TRP A 19 -7.00 24.53 -11.93
C TRP A 19 -6.39 23.38 -12.74
N VAL A 20 -6.13 23.59 -14.03
CA VAL A 20 -5.44 22.59 -14.87
C VAL A 20 -4.00 22.37 -14.39
N VAL A 21 -3.27 23.43 -14.06
CA VAL A 21 -1.91 23.32 -13.51
C VAL A 21 -1.92 22.55 -12.18
N LEU A 22 -2.86 22.85 -11.28
CA LEU A 22 -3.02 22.14 -10.02
C LEU A 22 -3.36 20.65 -10.23
N PHE A 23 -4.24 20.35 -11.19
CA PHE A 23 -4.56 18.98 -11.56
C PHE A 23 -3.34 18.21 -12.04
N LEU A 24 -2.55 18.79 -12.96
CA LEU A 24 -1.34 18.15 -13.50
C LEU A 24 -0.26 17.99 -12.42
N GLY A 25 -0.06 19.00 -11.58
CA GLY A 25 0.88 18.93 -10.46
C GLY A 25 0.47 17.90 -9.42
N GLY A 26 -0.83 17.81 -9.12
CA GLY A 26 -1.37 16.79 -8.23
C GLY A 26 -1.26 15.38 -8.79
N LEU A 27 -1.49 15.18 -10.09
CA LEU A 27 -1.32 13.88 -10.73
C LEU A 27 0.14 13.38 -10.66
N PHE A 28 1.10 14.29 -10.87
CA PHE A 28 2.52 13.99 -10.68
C PHE A 28 2.84 13.65 -9.22
N SER A 29 2.28 14.40 -8.28
CA SER A 29 2.55 14.25 -6.85
C SER A 29 1.95 12.97 -6.26
N ALA A 30 0.80 12.52 -6.76
CA ALA A 30 0.10 11.35 -6.24
C ALA A 30 0.95 10.07 -6.31
N GLY A 31 1.75 9.89 -7.38
CA GLY A 31 2.65 8.75 -7.51
C GLY A 31 3.88 8.80 -6.61
N GLN A 32 4.31 9.99 -6.17
CA GLN A 32 5.47 10.15 -5.29
C GLN A 32 5.10 10.16 -3.81
N LEU A 33 3.83 10.44 -3.50
CA LEU A 33 3.38 10.59 -2.13
C LEU A 33 3.44 9.28 -1.35
N SER A 34 3.14 8.14 -1.98
CA SER A 34 3.18 6.82 -1.34
C SER A 34 4.53 6.53 -0.67
N ASP A 35 5.62 6.90 -1.33
CA ASP A 35 6.99 6.60 -0.90
C ASP A 35 7.47 7.56 0.20
N ARG A 36 6.71 8.64 0.46
CA ARG A 36 7.03 9.70 1.43
C ARG A 36 6.16 9.65 2.68
N LEU A 37 5.15 8.77 2.71
CA LEU A 37 4.30 8.59 3.87
C LEU A 37 4.96 7.66 4.86
N SER A 38 4.88 8.00 6.14
CA SER A 38 5.42 7.17 7.21
C SER A 38 4.37 6.18 7.70
N LEU A 39 4.84 4.97 8.00
CA LEU A 39 4.09 3.96 8.73
C LEU A 39 4.66 3.86 10.16
N ASP A 40 4.33 4.84 11.00
CA ASP A 40 4.76 4.85 12.40
C ASP A 40 3.55 4.74 13.33
N PHE A 41 3.47 3.61 14.03
CA PHE A 41 2.49 3.34 15.08
C PHE A 41 3.15 3.25 16.46
N SER A 42 4.42 3.64 16.56
CA SER A 42 5.13 3.66 17.83
C SER A 42 4.48 4.63 18.81
N LEU A 43 4.67 4.34 20.09
CA LEU A 43 4.30 5.24 21.18
C LEU A 43 5.59 5.68 21.85
N PRO A 44 6.21 6.79 21.41
CA PRO A 44 7.50 7.23 21.92
C PRO A 44 7.50 7.36 23.44
N GLY A 45 8.50 6.77 24.08
CA GLY A 45 8.66 6.77 25.54
C GLY A 45 7.83 5.71 26.28
N GLN A 46 7.21 4.77 25.56
CA GLN A 46 6.64 3.57 26.16
C GLN A 46 7.67 2.43 26.20
N PRO A 47 7.68 1.59 27.25
CA PRO A 47 8.64 0.50 27.38
C PRO A 47 8.69 -0.48 26.19
N GLY A 48 7.55 -0.67 25.49
CA GLY A 48 7.50 -1.53 24.30
C GLY A 48 8.26 -0.96 23.10
N ASP A 49 8.18 0.35 22.88
CA ASP A 49 8.92 1.03 21.80
C ASP A 49 10.43 1.03 22.08
N ASP A 50 10.82 1.29 23.33
CA ASP A 50 12.24 1.24 23.73
C ASP A 50 12.83 -0.18 23.63
N ALA A 51 12.04 -1.21 23.94
CA ALA A 51 12.45 -2.61 23.80
C ALA A 51 12.62 -3.01 22.32
N GLU A 52 11.70 -2.60 21.45
CA GLU A 52 11.79 -2.88 20.01
C GLU A 52 12.98 -2.18 19.37
N LYS A 53 13.26 -0.92 19.74
CA LYS A 53 14.45 -0.19 19.31
C LYS A 53 15.74 -0.91 19.72
N GLN A 54 15.83 -1.38 20.96
CA GLN A 54 16.99 -2.15 21.43
C GLN A 54 17.15 -3.48 20.69
N LEU A 55 16.03 -4.15 20.36
CA LEU A 55 16.05 -5.38 19.57
C LEU A 55 16.65 -5.13 18.18
N ILE A 56 16.20 -4.08 17.49
CA ILE A 56 16.69 -3.70 16.16
C ILE A 56 18.15 -3.25 16.22
N GLU A 57 18.54 -2.42 17.19
CA GLU A 57 19.92 -1.97 17.34
C GLU A 57 20.90 -3.12 17.64
N THR A 58 20.46 -4.11 18.41
CA THR A 58 21.33 -5.23 18.83
C THR A 58 21.39 -6.35 17.79
N TYR A 59 20.26 -6.68 17.16
CA TYR A 59 20.12 -7.86 16.31
C TYR A 59 19.83 -7.55 14.84
N GLY A 60 19.66 -6.27 14.48
CA GLY A 60 19.38 -5.83 13.11
C GLY A 60 17.99 -6.18 12.60
N VAL A 61 17.13 -6.76 13.43
CA VAL A 61 15.82 -7.28 13.02
C VAL A 61 14.72 -6.91 14.00
N SER A 62 13.50 -6.87 13.47
CA SER A 62 12.28 -6.61 14.21
C SER A 62 11.46 -7.89 14.35
N THR A 63 10.66 -7.95 15.42
CA THR A 63 9.61 -8.98 15.55
C THR A 63 8.25 -8.50 15.07
N PHE A 64 8.19 -7.29 14.48
CA PHE A 64 6.97 -6.67 13.96
C PHE A 64 6.23 -7.57 12.97
N ASP A 65 6.96 -8.17 12.02
CA ASP A 65 6.44 -9.24 11.19
C ASP A 65 7.53 -10.29 10.96
N THR A 66 7.18 -11.56 11.15
CA THR A 66 8.05 -12.71 10.84
C THR A 66 7.41 -13.45 9.69
N TYR A 67 8.11 -13.48 8.56
CA TYR A 67 7.67 -14.21 7.39
C TYR A 67 8.04 -15.69 7.53
N VAL A 68 7.12 -16.55 7.12
CA VAL A 68 7.26 -18.00 7.12
C VAL A 68 7.27 -18.43 5.65
N ALA A 69 8.46 -18.69 5.13
CA ALA A 69 8.66 -19.25 3.80
C ALA A 69 8.62 -20.77 3.89
N VAL A 70 7.68 -21.41 3.21
CA VAL A 70 7.45 -22.86 3.27
C VAL A 70 7.90 -23.49 1.95
N VAL A 71 8.56 -24.64 2.04
CA VAL A 71 8.95 -25.48 0.90
C VAL A 71 8.52 -26.92 1.17
N THR A 72 7.86 -27.53 0.20
CA THR A 72 7.41 -28.92 0.22
C THR A 72 8.03 -29.69 -0.92
N VAL A 73 8.73 -30.78 -0.60
CA VAL A 73 9.35 -31.67 -1.59
C VAL A 73 8.32 -32.61 -2.24
N PRO A 74 8.61 -33.20 -3.41
CA PRO A 74 7.68 -34.07 -4.12
C PRO A 74 7.28 -35.30 -3.31
N ALA A 75 6.15 -35.91 -3.67
CA ALA A 75 5.70 -37.12 -3.00
C ALA A 75 6.72 -38.27 -3.13
N GLY A 76 7.12 -38.85 -1.99
CA GLY A 76 8.10 -39.93 -1.92
C GLY A 76 9.53 -39.48 -1.63
N GLU A 77 9.78 -38.18 -1.56
CA GLU A 77 11.05 -37.59 -1.14
C GLU A 77 10.93 -36.97 0.24
N THR A 78 12.06 -36.77 0.93
CA THR A 78 12.11 -36.07 2.22
C THR A 78 12.94 -34.79 2.15
N VAL A 79 12.71 -33.88 3.09
CA VAL A 79 13.51 -32.66 3.26
C VAL A 79 14.96 -33.01 3.56
N GLU A 80 15.20 -34.06 4.35
CA GLU A 80 16.56 -34.51 4.71
C GLU A 80 17.34 -35.02 3.50
N GLU A 81 16.71 -35.80 2.62
CA GLU A 81 17.32 -36.26 1.36
C GLU A 81 17.63 -35.10 0.39
N ASN A 82 16.87 -34.01 0.50
CA ASN A 82 16.96 -32.83 -0.35
C ASN A 82 17.54 -31.60 0.36
N GLN A 83 18.28 -31.79 1.46
CA GLN A 83 18.67 -30.69 2.35
C GLN A 83 19.40 -29.55 1.61
N ASP A 84 20.43 -29.87 0.82
CA ASP A 84 21.17 -28.89 0.02
C ASP A 84 20.27 -28.18 -1.01
N ALA A 85 19.32 -28.91 -1.58
CA ALA A 85 18.42 -28.38 -2.59
C ALA A 85 17.43 -27.38 -1.98
N VAL A 86 16.89 -27.69 -0.80
CA VAL A 86 15.98 -26.82 -0.04
C VAL A 86 16.72 -25.59 0.49
N ALA A 87 17.93 -25.76 1.03
CA ALA A 87 18.77 -24.65 1.47
C ALA A 87 18.99 -23.62 0.35
N GLN A 88 19.32 -24.10 -0.86
CA GLN A 88 19.48 -23.24 -2.03
C GLN A 88 18.20 -22.51 -2.46
N VAL A 89 17.01 -23.08 -2.19
CA VAL A 89 15.73 -22.40 -2.45
C VAL A 89 15.58 -21.21 -1.50
N PHE A 90 15.86 -21.39 -0.21
CA PHE A 90 15.83 -20.28 0.75
C PHE A 90 16.91 -19.23 0.46
N ASP A 91 18.14 -19.64 0.14
CA ASP A 91 19.22 -18.71 -0.24
C ASP A 91 18.85 -17.87 -1.47
N ALA A 92 18.21 -18.48 -2.47
CA ALA A 92 17.74 -17.78 -3.66
C ALA A 92 16.63 -16.79 -3.34
N ALA A 93 15.70 -17.15 -2.45
CA ALA A 93 14.64 -16.27 -1.98
C ALA A 93 15.23 -15.04 -1.26
N VAL A 94 16.14 -15.27 -0.32
CA VAL A 94 16.83 -14.23 0.47
C VAL A 94 17.67 -13.33 -0.43
N ALA A 95 18.39 -13.90 -1.40
CA ALA A 95 19.17 -13.13 -2.37
C ALA A 95 18.31 -12.25 -3.31
N GLY A 96 17.01 -12.55 -3.42
CA GLY A 96 16.03 -11.70 -4.10
C GLY A 96 15.82 -10.35 -3.39
N VAL A 97 16.06 -10.30 -2.07
CA VAL A 97 15.93 -9.10 -1.24
C VAL A 97 17.31 -8.45 -1.09
N ARG A 98 17.51 -7.26 -1.68
CA ARG A 98 18.85 -6.65 -1.78
C ARG A 98 19.06 -5.43 -0.91
N ASP A 99 17.98 -4.79 -0.48
CA ASP A 99 18.02 -3.46 0.13
C ASP A 99 17.99 -3.49 1.66
N VAL A 100 17.74 -4.66 2.25
CA VAL A 100 17.62 -4.84 3.71
C VAL A 100 18.36 -6.10 4.16
N GLU A 101 18.91 -6.03 5.37
CA GLU A 101 19.52 -7.19 6.02
C GLU A 101 18.42 -8.10 6.57
N LEU A 102 18.50 -9.38 6.25
CA LEU A 102 17.52 -10.37 6.70
C LEU A 102 18.18 -11.31 7.70
N ARG A 103 17.45 -11.61 8.78
CA ARG A 103 17.77 -12.76 9.63
C ARG A 103 16.90 -13.93 9.20
N VAL A 104 17.55 -15.04 8.88
CA VAL A 104 16.89 -16.23 8.39
C VAL A 104 17.23 -17.37 9.33
N VAL A 105 16.20 -18.09 9.78
CA VAL A 105 16.34 -19.27 10.63
C VAL A 105 15.68 -20.44 9.90
N THR A 106 16.47 -21.45 9.58
CA THR A 106 16.07 -22.65 8.84
C THR A 106 16.46 -23.91 9.61
N PHE A 107 15.93 -25.06 9.20
CA PHE A 107 16.40 -26.38 9.66
C PHE A 107 17.92 -26.55 9.53
N GLU A 108 18.51 -26.15 8.39
CA GLU A 108 19.96 -26.25 8.17
C GLU A 108 20.76 -25.45 9.21
N SER A 109 20.29 -24.25 9.55
CA SER A 109 20.99 -23.35 10.48
C SER A 109 20.91 -23.80 11.95
N THR A 110 19.84 -24.50 12.34
CA THR A 110 19.56 -24.87 13.74
C THR A 110 19.78 -26.35 14.04
N GLY A 111 19.58 -27.22 13.06
CA GLY A 111 19.45 -28.67 13.25
C GLY A 111 18.22 -29.09 14.05
N ASP A 112 17.23 -28.20 14.22
CA ASP A 112 16.03 -28.43 15.02
C ASP A 112 14.95 -29.11 14.17
N GLU A 113 14.64 -30.38 14.45
CA GLU A 113 13.60 -31.16 13.79
C GLU A 113 12.21 -30.50 13.84
N GLY A 114 11.98 -29.54 14.75
CA GLY A 114 10.74 -28.74 14.78
C GLY A 114 10.50 -27.88 13.53
N PHE A 115 11.50 -27.71 12.66
CA PHE A 115 11.37 -27.05 11.37
C PHE A 115 10.87 -27.97 10.24
N ILE A 116 10.72 -29.27 10.50
CA ILE A 116 10.25 -30.27 9.54
C ILE A 116 8.90 -30.81 10.02
N THR A 117 7.96 -31.02 9.09
CA THR A 117 6.67 -31.63 9.40
C THR A 117 6.82 -33.10 9.80
N ASP A 118 5.84 -33.64 10.53
CA ASP A 118 5.82 -35.05 10.96
C ASP A 118 5.95 -36.06 9.80
N ASP A 119 5.53 -35.68 8.58
CA ASP A 119 5.65 -36.51 7.38
C ASP A 119 7.01 -36.38 6.67
N GLY A 120 7.90 -35.51 7.16
CA GLY A 120 9.26 -35.31 6.65
C GLY A 120 9.34 -34.54 5.32
N ARG A 121 8.22 -34.04 4.79
CA ARG A 121 8.15 -33.52 3.41
C ARG A 121 8.12 -32.01 3.30
N THR A 122 7.78 -31.32 4.37
CA THR A 122 7.67 -29.86 4.37
C THR A 122 8.60 -29.28 5.42
N THR A 123 9.29 -28.21 5.05
CA THR A 123 10.05 -27.39 5.99
C THR A 123 9.77 -25.92 5.74
N PHE A 124 10.18 -25.09 6.69
CA PHE A 124 9.99 -23.65 6.61
C PHE A 124 11.24 -22.89 7.04
N ALA A 125 11.32 -21.63 6.62
CA ALA A 125 12.29 -20.66 7.08
C ALA A 125 11.55 -19.52 7.77
N LEU A 126 12.03 -19.10 8.94
CA LEU A 126 11.62 -17.85 9.57
C LEU A 126 12.51 -16.74 9.04
N VAL A 127 11.92 -15.80 8.31
CA VAL A 127 12.59 -14.65 7.72
C VAL A 127 12.15 -13.40 8.45
N GLN A 128 13.09 -12.73 9.11
CA GLN A 128 12.88 -11.49 9.85
C GLN A 128 13.63 -10.35 9.18
N ALA A 129 12.96 -9.21 9.08
CA ALA A 129 13.49 -7.99 8.50
C ALA A 129 13.39 -6.83 9.51
N PRO A 130 14.06 -5.70 9.25
CA PRO A 130 13.82 -4.45 9.95
C PRO A 130 12.36 -3.99 9.82
N ILE A 131 11.94 -3.03 10.64
CA ILE A 131 10.59 -2.45 10.53
C ILE A 131 10.43 -1.78 9.16
N PRO A 132 9.32 -2.02 8.43
CA PRO A 132 9.04 -1.33 7.19
C PRO A 132 8.87 0.17 7.44
N VAL A 133 9.59 0.98 6.67
CA VAL A 133 9.55 2.46 6.79
C VAL A 133 8.47 3.10 5.91
N THR A 134 7.96 2.36 4.93
CA THR A 134 6.95 2.81 3.96
C THR A 134 5.78 1.85 3.91
N PHE A 135 4.63 2.37 3.47
CA PHE A 135 3.44 1.56 3.21
C PHE A 135 3.52 0.89 1.83
N GLY A 136 3.11 -0.37 1.73
CA GLY A 136 3.11 -1.14 0.49
C GLY A 136 3.90 -2.44 0.63
N PRO A 137 4.09 -3.19 -0.47
CA PRO A 137 4.88 -4.41 -0.45
C PRO A 137 6.28 -4.14 0.10
N TYR A 138 6.67 -4.86 1.15
CA TYR A 138 7.99 -4.77 1.74
C TYR A 138 8.88 -5.88 1.18
N ILE A 139 9.35 -6.79 2.03
CA ILE A 139 10.22 -7.89 1.56
C ILE A 139 9.43 -9.00 0.86
N GLU A 140 8.12 -9.12 1.09
CA GLU A 140 7.26 -10.09 0.40
C GLU A 140 7.25 -9.91 -1.12
N GLY A 141 7.30 -8.66 -1.60
CA GLY A 141 7.29 -8.34 -3.02
C GLY A 141 8.44 -9.00 -3.81
N PRO A 142 9.70 -8.91 -3.36
CA PRO A 142 10.81 -9.66 -3.94
C PRO A 142 10.98 -11.10 -3.41
N LEU A 143 10.63 -11.39 -2.16
CA LEU A 143 10.86 -12.68 -1.51
C LEU A 143 9.98 -13.79 -2.09
N GLU A 144 8.67 -13.54 -2.24
CA GLU A 144 7.72 -14.55 -2.72
C GLU A 144 8.02 -15.01 -4.16
N PRO A 145 8.21 -14.11 -5.16
CA PRO A 145 8.50 -14.55 -6.51
C PRO A 145 9.86 -15.26 -6.62
N ALA A 146 10.85 -14.86 -5.81
CA ALA A 146 12.15 -15.51 -5.78
C ALA A 146 12.07 -16.92 -5.19
N LEU A 147 11.31 -17.08 -4.09
CA LEU A 147 11.02 -18.37 -3.47
C LEU A 147 10.31 -19.30 -4.45
N THR A 148 9.19 -18.85 -5.03
CA THR A 148 8.39 -19.65 -5.97
C THR A 148 9.20 -20.08 -7.18
N LYS A 149 9.95 -19.15 -7.79
CA LYS A 149 10.81 -19.47 -8.94
C LYS A 149 11.88 -20.51 -8.60
N ALA A 150 12.49 -20.41 -7.42
CA ALA A 150 13.54 -21.34 -7.00
C ALA A 150 12.98 -22.73 -6.68
N ALA A 151 11.81 -22.80 -6.04
CA ALA A 151 11.11 -24.04 -5.73
C ALA A 151 10.63 -24.75 -7.02
N GLU A 152 9.99 -24.01 -7.93
CA GLU A 152 9.51 -24.55 -9.22
C GLU A 152 10.64 -25.13 -10.08
N ALA A 153 11.82 -24.50 -10.07
CA ALA A 153 13.00 -24.99 -10.79
C ALA A 153 13.49 -26.37 -10.30
N ARG A 154 13.05 -26.79 -9.11
CA ARG A 154 13.34 -28.09 -8.49
C ARG A 154 12.12 -29.02 -8.46
N GLY A 155 10.97 -28.57 -8.94
CA GLY A 155 9.70 -29.31 -8.83
C GLY A 155 9.12 -29.33 -7.42
N PHE A 156 9.54 -28.41 -6.55
CA PHE A 156 9.03 -28.27 -5.19
C PHE A 156 7.82 -27.34 -5.19
N GLU A 157 6.94 -27.53 -4.21
CA GLU A 157 5.89 -26.55 -3.92
C GLU A 157 6.40 -25.56 -2.87
N SER A 158 5.94 -24.31 -2.94
CA SER A 158 6.31 -23.28 -1.96
C SER A 158 5.15 -22.37 -1.62
N GLY A 159 5.23 -21.73 -0.46
CA GLY A 159 4.31 -20.67 -0.05
C GLY A 159 5.00 -19.66 0.85
N LEU A 160 4.48 -18.45 0.90
CA LEU A 160 4.91 -17.41 1.82
C LEU A 160 3.71 -16.97 2.66
N THR A 161 3.89 -16.88 3.97
CA THR A 161 2.89 -16.30 4.86
C THR A 161 3.55 -15.46 5.96
N SER A 162 2.79 -14.60 6.60
CA SER A 162 3.22 -13.78 7.74
C SER A 162 1.97 -13.29 8.48
N TYR A 163 2.14 -12.66 9.64
CA TYR A 163 0.99 -12.02 10.28
C TYR A 163 0.46 -10.88 9.42
N GLY A 164 1.35 -10.08 8.82
CA GLY A 164 1.00 -9.02 7.89
C GLY A 164 0.19 -9.52 6.69
N LEU A 165 0.66 -10.57 6.02
CA LEU A 165 0.00 -11.17 4.86
C LEU A 165 -1.40 -11.72 5.21
N LEU A 166 -1.54 -12.37 6.36
CA LEU A 166 -2.83 -12.87 6.85
C LEU A 166 -3.79 -11.73 7.22
N ALA A 167 -3.28 -10.68 7.87
CA ALA A 167 -4.07 -9.51 8.27
C ALA A 167 -4.53 -8.67 7.06
N SER A 168 -3.74 -8.64 5.99
CA SER A 168 -4.13 -7.98 4.73
C SER A 168 -5.20 -8.74 3.94
N GLY A 169 -5.59 -9.95 4.37
CA GLY A 169 -6.47 -10.85 3.64
C GLY A 169 -5.66 -11.61 2.60
N GLY A 170 -5.15 -12.78 2.99
CA GLY A 170 -4.14 -13.60 2.29
C GLY A 170 -4.50 -14.16 0.91
N ASP A 171 -5.33 -13.48 0.13
CA ASP A 171 -5.53 -13.76 -1.30
C ASP A 171 -5.55 -12.42 -2.06
N THR A 172 -4.50 -12.18 -2.86
CA THR A 172 -4.47 -11.09 -3.84
C THR A 172 -5.42 -11.34 -5.03
N GLU A 173 -6.27 -12.38 -4.97
CA GLU A 173 -7.34 -12.66 -5.94
C GLU A 173 -8.59 -11.76 -5.78
N GLY A 174 -8.59 -10.84 -4.81
CA GLY A 174 -9.57 -9.76 -4.76
C GLY A 174 -9.50 -8.86 -6.01
N PRO A 175 -10.60 -8.18 -6.41
CA PRO A 175 -10.52 -7.20 -7.49
C PRO A 175 -9.43 -6.18 -7.14
N SER A 176 -8.47 -5.95 -8.04
CA SER A 176 -7.41 -4.96 -7.79
C SER A 176 -8.00 -3.66 -7.25
N VAL A 177 -7.29 -2.95 -6.38
CA VAL A 177 -7.72 -1.64 -5.83
C VAL A 177 -8.24 -0.70 -6.92
N LEU A 178 -7.69 -0.82 -8.13
CA LEU A 178 -8.14 -0.09 -9.32
C LEU A 178 -9.57 -0.46 -9.74
N VAL A 179 -9.92 -1.74 -9.75
CA VAL A 179 -11.28 -2.24 -10.03
C VAL A 179 -12.27 -1.78 -8.96
N GLU A 180 -11.92 -1.90 -7.67
CA GLU A 180 -12.79 -1.41 -6.58
C GLU A 180 -13.02 0.11 -6.68
N THR A 181 -11.96 0.88 -6.93
CA THR A 181 -12.03 2.33 -7.14
C THR A 181 -12.92 2.66 -8.33
N LEU A 182 -12.83 1.90 -9.42
CA LEU A 182 -13.64 2.11 -10.61
C LEU A 182 -15.13 1.83 -10.34
N PHE A 183 -15.44 0.77 -9.59
CA PHE A 183 -16.82 0.49 -9.16
C PHE A 183 -17.36 1.58 -8.23
N GLY A 184 -16.57 2.04 -7.27
CA GLY A 184 -16.95 3.15 -6.39
C GLY A 184 -17.21 4.45 -7.17
N ALA A 185 -16.31 4.82 -8.07
CA ALA A 185 -16.45 6.00 -8.92
C ALA A 185 -17.67 5.89 -9.86
N ALA A 186 -17.91 4.71 -10.44
CA ALA A 186 -19.08 4.45 -11.26
C ALA A 186 -20.38 4.57 -10.45
N GLY A 187 -20.42 4.00 -9.24
CA GLY A 187 -21.55 4.11 -8.32
C GLY A 187 -21.85 5.57 -7.95
N ALA A 188 -20.82 6.33 -7.56
CA ALA A 188 -20.96 7.75 -7.28
C ALA A 188 -21.45 8.55 -8.50
N LEU A 189 -20.94 8.25 -9.70
CA LEU A 189 -21.40 8.89 -10.94
C LEU A 189 -22.87 8.57 -11.22
N LEU A 190 -23.33 7.34 -11.00
CA LEU A 190 -24.74 6.96 -11.17
C LEU A 190 -25.66 7.75 -10.22
N VAL A 191 -25.27 7.89 -8.95
CA VAL A 191 -26.00 8.70 -7.97
C VAL A 191 -26.05 10.16 -8.43
N LEU A 192 -24.93 10.71 -8.90
CA LEU A 192 -24.88 12.08 -9.40
C LEU A 192 -25.74 12.27 -10.66
N ILE A 193 -25.72 11.33 -11.60
CA ILE A 193 -26.59 11.37 -12.79
C ILE A 193 -28.06 11.35 -12.37
N PHE A 194 -28.42 10.52 -11.39
CA PHE A 194 -29.79 10.48 -10.85
C PHE A 194 -30.22 11.81 -10.22
N VAL A 195 -29.34 12.44 -9.43
CA VAL A 195 -29.61 13.73 -8.77
C VAL A 195 -29.71 14.89 -9.78
N TYR A 196 -28.81 14.95 -10.77
CA TYR A 196 -28.72 16.07 -11.70
C TYR A 196 -29.53 15.91 -12.99
N ALA A 197 -29.85 14.66 -13.36
CA ALA A 197 -30.48 14.26 -14.62
C ALA A 197 -29.81 14.87 -15.88
N SER A 198 -28.50 15.18 -15.82
CA SER A 198 -27.78 15.90 -16.88
C SER A 198 -26.26 15.69 -16.80
N PHE A 199 -25.55 15.98 -17.90
CA PHE A 199 -24.08 15.98 -18.00
C PHE A 199 -23.38 16.88 -16.97
N LEU A 200 -24.11 17.81 -16.33
CA LEU A 200 -23.59 18.62 -15.23
C LEU A 200 -23.13 17.78 -14.02
N ALA A 201 -23.57 16.52 -13.90
CA ALA A 201 -23.12 15.56 -12.90
C ALA A 201 -21.59 15.31 -12.93
N LEU A 202 -20.91 15.55 -14.06
CA LEU A 202 -19.46 15.38 -14.18
C LEU A 202 -18.67 16.48 -13.47
N LEU A 203 -19.26 17.66 -13.28
CA LEU A 203 -18.56 18.81 -12.69
C LEU A 203 -18.21 18.57 -11.21
N PRO A 204 -19.12 18.05 -10.36
CA PRO A 204 -18.78 17.60 -9.01
C PRO A 204 -17.64 16.59 -8.94
N MET A 205 -17.68 15.57 -9.80
CA MET A 205 -16.64 14.55 -9.84
C MET A 205 -15.28 15.13 -10.22
N LEU A 206 -15.25 16.02 -11.21
CA LEU A 206 -14.04 16.71 -11.65
C LEU A 206 -13.47 17.61 -10.53
N ILE A 207 -14.33 18.37 -9.84
CA ILE A 207 -13.91 19.22 -8.73
C ILE A 207 -13.34 18.37 -7.59
N ALA A 208 -13.97 17.25 -7.27
CA ALA A 208 -13.47 16.34 -6.25
C ALA A 208 -12.10 15.76 -6.62
N ALA A 209 -11.96 15.25 -7.85
CA ALA A 209 -10.69 14.71 -8.33
C ALA A 209 -9.56 15.75 -8.27
N VAL A 210 -9.80 16.96 -8.79
CA VAL A 210 -8.76 18.01 -8.78
C VAL A 210 -8.44 18.45 -7.34
N SER A 211 -9.44 18.51 -6.45
CA SER A 211 -9.24 18.90 -5.05
C SER A 211 -8.40 17.87 -4.29
N ILE A 212 -8.69 16.57 -4.47
CA ILE A 212 -7.92 15.47 -3.87
C ILE A 212 -6.47 15.51 -4.37
N LEU A 213 -6.27 15.58 -5.68
CA LEU A 213 -4.93 15.63 -6.28
C LEU A 213 -4.14 16.86 -5.83
N THR A 214 -4.80 18.02 -5.74
CA THR A 214 -4.17 19.24 -5.22
C THR A 214 -3.78 19.07 -3.76
N THR A 215 -4.61 18.41 -2.95
CA THR A 215 -4.30 18.14 -1.55
C THR A 215 -3.10 17.20 -1.44
N PHE A 216 -3.01 16.16 -2.28
CA PHE A 216 -1.81 15.31 -2.34
C PHE A 216 -0.55 16.08 -2.70
N MET A 217 -0.62 17.03 -3.63
CA MET A 217 0.51 17.91 -3.95
C MET A 217 0.95 18.76 -2.74
N LEU A 218 -0.02 19.31 -1.99
CA LEU A 218 0.28 20.08 -0.79
C LEU A 218 0.89 19.23 0.32
N VAL A 219 0.36 18.01 0.52
CA VAL A 219 0.90 17.06 1.50
C VAL A 219 2.28 16.59 1.11
N LEU A 220 2.55 16.34 -0.17
CA LEU A 220 3.90 16.04 -0.66
C LEU A 220 4.88 17.19 -0.36
N GLY A 221 4.43 18.44 -0.42
CA GLY A 221 5.22 19.57 0.06
C GLY A 221 5.44 19.52 1.58
N LEU A 222 4.41 19.16 2.34
CA LEU A 222 4.47 19.05 3.80
C LEU A 222 5.41 17.94 4.28
N THR A 223 5.50 16.81 3.56
CA THR A 223 6.41 15.71 3.90
C THR A 223 7.89 16.10 3.85
N THR A 224 8.24 17.23 3.24
CA THR A 224 9.60 17.77 3.28
C THR A 224 9.96 18.42 4.62
N PHE A 225 8.96 18.75 5.45
CA PHE A 225 9.14 19.42 6.74
C PHE A 225 8.76 18.55 7.93
N SER A 226 7.89 17.56 7.75
CA SER A 226 7.40 16.69 8.83
C SER A 226 6.95 15.35 8.29
N ASP A 227 7.05 14.30 9.09
CA ASP A 227 6.52 12.99 8.74
C ASP A 227 5.00 13.03 8.72
N VAL A 228 4.41 12.45 7.68
CA VAL A 228 2.95 12.39 7.50
C VAL A 228 2.54 10.93 7.46
N SER A 229 1.63 10.57 8.37
CA SER A 229 1.10 9.22 8.46
C SER A 229 0.33 8.83 7.21
N VAL A 230 0.49 7.58 6.77
CA VAL A 230 -0.29 6.99 5.66
C VAL A 230 -1.81 7.13 5.83
N ILE A 231 -2.31 7.19 7.07
CA ILE A 231 -3.73 7.38 7.37
C ILE A 231 -4.28 8.66 6.71
N VAL A 232 -3.45 9.69 6.58
CA VAL A 232 -3.83 10.96 5.96
C VAL A 232 -4.23 10.79 4.50
N GLN A 233 -3.60 9.88 3.75
CA GLN A 233 -3.98 9.60 2.36
C GLN A 233 -5.42 9.06 2.28
N PHE A 234 -5.79 8.13 3.16
CA PHE A 234 -7.15 7.60 3.24
C PHE A 234 -8.16 8.67 3.67
N LEU A 235 -7.79 9.51 4.65
CA LEU A 235 -8.65 10.62 5.09
C LEU A 235 -8.89 11.64 3.97
N ILE A 236 -7.87 11.99 3.18
CA ILE A 236 -8.00 12.90 2.05
C ILE A 236 -8.92 12.30 0.98
N ALA A 237 -8.76 11.02 0.67
CA ALA A 237 -9.61 10.35 -0.32
C ALA A 237 -11.07 10.29 0.17
N LEU A 238 -11.29 9.80 1.40
CA LEU A 238 -12.62 9.57 1.96
C LEU A 238 -13.36 10.89 2.22
N ILE A 239 -12.76 11.79 2.98
CA ILE A 239 -13.39 13.06 3.39
C ILE A 239 -13.36 14.04 2.21
N GLY A 240 -12.24 14.12 1.50
CA GLY A 240 -12.08 15.06 0.38
C GLY A 240 -13.05 14.78 -0.76
N LEU A 241 -13.30 13.50 -1.08
CA LEU A 241 -14.29 13.13 -2.09
C LEU A 241 -15.70 13.59 -1.68
N GLY A 242 -16.14 13.22 -0.47
CA GLY A 242 -17.47 13.57 0.02
C GLY A 242 -17.70 15.08 0.10
N VAL A 243 -16.78 15.79 0.76
CA VAL A 243 -16.89 17.24 0.98
C VAL A 243 -16.81 18.02 -0.34
N ALA A 244 -15.93 17.62 -1.27
CA ALA A 244 -15.82 18.30 -2.56
C ALA A 244 -17.07 18.09 -3.44
N ILE A 245 -17.62 16.86 -3.43
CA ILE A 245 -18.89 16.59 -4.10
C ILE A 245 -19.97 17.47 -3.47
N ASP A 246 -20.17 17.46 -2.15
CA ASP A 246 -21.23 18.21 -1.48
C ASP A 246 -21.17 19.72 -1.77
N TYR A 247 -20.00 20.35 -1.63
CA TYR A 247 -19.87 21.78 -1.93
C TYR A 247 -20.10 22.11 -3.40
N SER A 248 -19.61 21.27 -4.31
CA SER A 248 -19.88 21.46 -5.73
C SER A 248 -21.36 21.31 -6.05
N LEU A 249 -22.07 20.39 -5.36
CA LEU A 249 -23.49 20.18 -5.53
C LEU A 249 -24.28 21.44 -5.14
N LEU A 250 -24.00 21.98 -3.96
CA LEU A 250 -24.66 23.19 -3.46
C LEU A 250 -24.43 24.41 -4.37
N LEU A 251 -23.24 24.52 -4.96
CA LEU A 251 -22.93 25.63 -5.87
C LEU A 251 -23.66 25.48 -7.21
N VAL A 252 -23.67 24.26 -7.78
CA VAL A 252 -24.32 23.98 -9.05
C VAL A 252 -25.84 24.07 -8.93
N SER A 253 -26.43 23.55 -7.85
CA SER A 253 -27.88 23.64 -7.60
C SER A 253 -28.31 25.09 -7.52
N ARG A 254 -27.62 25.91 -6.71
CA ARG A 254 -27.91 27.34 -6.57
C ARG A 254 -27.73 28.11 -7.87
N TRP A 255 -26.69 27.82 -8.64
CA TRP A 255 -26.49 28.45 -9.95
C TRP A 255 -27.62 28.11 -10.93
N ARG A 256 -28.17 26.89 -10.89
CA ARG A 256 -29.32 26.50 -11.71
C ARG A 256 -30.57 27.26 -11.27
N GLU A 257 -30.81 27.38 -9.97
CA GLU A 257 -31.94 28.12 -9.41
C GLU A 257 -31.91 29.61 -9.80
N GLU A 258 -30.74 30.25 -9.73
CA GLU A 258 -30.59 31.66 -10.11
C GLU A 258 -30.70 31.91 -11.63
N ARG A 259 -30.63 30.85 -12.45
CA ARG A 259 -30.66 30.92 -13.91
C ARG A 259 -32.01 30.53 -14.52
N ALA A 260 -32.84 29.78 -13.78
CA ALA A 260 -34.21 29.41 -14.16
C ALA A 260 -35.17 30.58 -13.93
#